data_AF-A0A7W0H100-F1
#
_entry.id   AF-A0A7W0H100-F1
#
_cell.length_a   1.000
_cell.length_b   1.000
_cell.length_c   1.000
_cell.angle_alpha   90.00
_cell.angle_beta   90.00
_cell.angle_gamma   90.00
#
_symmetry.space_group_name_H-M   'P 1'
#
loop_
_entity.id
_entity.type
_entity.pdbx_description
1 polymer ?
#
loop_
_entity_poly.entity_id
_entity_poly.type
_entity_poly.pdbx_seq_one_letter_code
_entity_poly.pdbx_strand_id
1 'polypeptide(L)' 'MVQHIGDGHVLARTAVARGSYNVQHGAGRVVTPSLDDGTVTILGEHGGVIALTRIAPAAHDACLIWR' A
#
# COMPACT_ATOMS: atom_id res chain seq x y z
N MET A 1 -6.39 -5.02 -0.68
CA MET A 1 -7.84 -5.32 -0.54
C MET A 1 -8.29 -4.72 0.77
N VAL A 2 -9.40 -4.00 0.78
CA VAL A 2 -10.02 -3.46 2.00
C VAL A 2 -11.28 -4.26 2.27
N GLN A 3 -11.48 -4.66 3.52
CA GLN A 3 -12.62 -5.46 3.96
C GLN A 3 -13.27 -4.80 5.17
N HIS A 4 -14.58 -5.00 5.29
CA HIS A 4 -15.31 -4.65 6.49
C HIS A 4 -14.97 -5.66 7.60
N ILE A 5 -14.67 -5.16 8.80
CA ILE A 5 -14.12 -5.99 9.88
C ILE A 5 -15.17 -6.92 10.50
N GLY A 6 -16.46 -6.56 10.43
CA GLY A 6 -17.53 -7.32 11.08
C GLY A 6 -17.93 -8.59 10.35
N ASP A 7 -17.92 -8.57 9.01
CA ASP A 7 -18.40 -9.66 8.16
C ASP A 7 -17.41 -10.09 7.07
N GLY A 8 -16.25 -9.42 6.97
CA GLY A 8 -15.24 -9.70 5.96
C GLY A 8 -15.64 -9.27 4.55
N HIS A 9 -16.77 -8.57 4.39
CA HIS A 9 -17.24 -8.14 3.08
C HIS A 9 -16.20 -7.23 2.41
N VAL A 10 -15.94 -7.49 1.13
CA VAL A 10 -14.93 -6.77 0.37
C VAL A 10 -15.42 -5.38 0.00
N LEU A 11 -14.80 -4.35 0.57
CA LEU A 11 -15.13 -2.96 0.27
C LEU A 11 -14.41 -2.47 -0.99
N ALA A 12 -13.14 -2.84 -1.16
CA ALA A 12 -12.35 -2.44 -2.31
C ALA A 12 -11.27 -3.45 -2.67
N ARG A 13 -11.00 -3.56 -3.98
CA ARG A 13 -9.83 -4.24 -4.53
C ARG A 13 -9.09 -3.27 -5.44
N THR A 14 -7.80 -3.14 -5.18
CA THR A 14 -6.92 -2.22 -5.90
C THR A 14 -5.70 -2.99 -6.34
N ALA A 15 -5.41 -2.94 -7.63
CA ALA A 15 -4.18 -3.49 -8.18
C ALA A 15 -3.01 -2.59 -7.75
N VAL A 16 -1.90 -3.21 -7.37
CA VAL A 16 -0.62 -2.55 -7.10
C VAL A 16 0.44 -3.12 -8.03
N ALA A 17 1.59 -2.46 -8.08
CA ALA A 17 2.74 -2.93 -8.85
C ALA A 17 3.09 -4.39 -8.52
N ARG A 18 3.61 -5.13 -9.50
CA ARG A 18 4.12 -6.48 -9.25
C ARG A 18 5.32 -6.38 -8.33
N GLY A 19 5.59 -7.39 -7.52
CA GLY A 19 6.72 -7.32 -6.58
C GLY A 19 6.43 -6.54 -5.29
N SER A 20 5.18 -6.13 -5.08
CA SER A 20 4.70 -5.54 -3.84
C SER A 20 4.36 -6.59 -2.79
N TYR A 21 5.35 -6.96 -1.98
CA TYR A 21 5.19 -8.03 -0.98
C TYR A 21 4.97 -7.52 0.44
N ASN A 22 5.45 -6.32 0.75
CA ASN A 22 5.33 -5.72 2.07
C ASN A 22 4.18 -4.71 2.10
N VAL A 23 3.40 -4.71 3.18
CA VAL A 23 2.27 -3.80 3.37
C VAL A 23 2.36 -3.22 4.78
N GLN A 24 2.33 -1.89 4.87
CA GLN A 24 2.17 -1.18 6.13
C GLN A 24 0.87 -0.37 6.13
N HIS A 25 0.24 -0.25 7.30
CA HIS A 25 -0.99 0.53 7.48
C HIS A 25 -0.89 1.39 8.74
N GLY A 26 -1.31 2.65 8.62
CA GLY A 26 -1.31 3.62 9.71
C GLY A 26 -1.82 4.98 9.23
N ALA A 27 -2.33 5.80 10.14
CA ALA A 27 -2.82 7.16 9.83
C ALA A 27 -3.77 7.24 8.61
N GLY A 28 -4.66 6.26 8.45
CA GLY A 28 -5.60 6.20 7.32
C GLY A 28 -4.94 6.00 5.95
N ARG A 29 -3.74 5.42 5.92
CA ARG A 29 -2.96 5.12 4.71
C ARG A 29 -2.49 3.68 4.73
N VAL A 30 -2.38 3.11 3.53
CA VAL A 30 -1.68 1.84 3.29
C VAL A 30 -0.51 2.14 2.37
N VAL A 31 0.67 1.61 2.69
CA VAL A 31 1.88 1.75 1.89
C VAL A 31 2.39 0.38 1.50
N THR A 32 2.72 0.21 0.23
CA THR A 32 3.32 -1.03 -0.27
C THR A 32 4.40 -0.74 -1.32
N PRO A 33 5.69 -0.99 -1.00
CA PRO A 33 6.77 -0.89 -1.96
C PRO A 33 6.80 -2.12 -2.88
N SER A 34 7.09 -1.90 -4.16
CA SER A 34 7.43 -2.91 -5.15
C SER A 34 8.93 -2.91 -5.41
N LEU A 35 9.55 -4.08 -5.22
CA LEU A 35 10.99 -4.28 -5.44
C LEU A 35 11.30 -4.44 -6.92
N ASP A 36 10.46 -5.21 -7.62
CA ASP A 36 10.62 -5.53 -9.03
C ASP A 36 10.52 -4.26 -9.89
N ASP A 37 9.59 -3.36 -9.56
CA ASP A 37 9.33 -2.14 -10.33
C ASP A 37 10.02 -0.89 -9.74
N GLY A 38 10.60 -0.99 -8.54
CA GLY A 38 11.25 0.14 -7.84
C GLY A 38 10.27 1.28 -7.53
N THR A 39 9.09 0.95 -7.01
CA THR A 39 8.04 1.93 -6.72
C THR A 39 7.47 1.78 -5.32
N VAL A 40 6.84 2.83 -4.79
CA VAL A 40 6.01 2.77 -3.60
C VAL A 40 4.61 3.25 -3.96
N THR A 41 3.62 2.40 -3.69
CA THR A 41 2.20 2.74 -3.84
C THR A 41 1.63 3.13 -2.49
N ILE A 42 0.96 4.28 -2.43
CA ILE A 42 0.24 4.76 -1.24
C ILE A 42 -1.25 4.74 -1.55
N LEU A 43 -2.01 3.99 -0.76
CA LEU A 43 -3.46 3.95 -0.82
C LEU A 43 -4.07 4.75 0.33
N GLY A 44 -5.24 5.32 0.09
CA GLY A 44 -6.10 5.86 1.14
C GLY A 44 -6.84 4.77 1.90
N GLU A 45 -7.52 5.18 2.96
CA GLU A 45 -8.33 4.31 3.83
C GLU A 45 -9.38 3.48 3.07
N HIS A 46 -9.97 4.05 2.02
CA HIS A 46 -10.94 3.35 1.16
C HIS A 46 -10.30 2.47 0.08
N GLY A 47 -8.97 2.33 0.10
CA GLY A 47 -8.21 1.49 -0.84
C GLY A 47 -7.86 2.15 -2.17
N GLY A 48 -8.29 3.39 -2.44
CA GLY A 48 -7.92 4.11 -3.66
C GLY A 48 -6.44 4.55 -3.66
N VAL A 49 -5.78 4.52 -4.81
CA VAL A 49 -4.40 5.01 -4.97
C VAL A 49 -4.37 6.53 -4.81
N ILE A 50 -3.57 7.02 -3.85
CA ILE A 50 -3.34 8.46 -3.63
C ILE A 50 -2.01 8.88 -4.25
N ALA A 51 -0.99 8.02 -4.22
CA ALA A 51 0.30 8.30 -4.82
C ALA A 51 1.01 7.03 -5.30
N LEU A 52 1.84 7.21 -6.33
CA LEU A 52 2.79 6.22 -6.83
C LEU A 52 4.11 6.93 -7.12
N THR A 53 5.17 6.53 -6.44
CA THR A 53 6.47 7.21 -6.51
C THR A 53 7.59 6.21 -6.77
N ARG A 54 8.60 6.60 -7.55
CA ARG A 54 9.82 5.79 -7.73
C ARG A 54 10.72 5.86 -6.50
N ILE A 55 11.26 4.71 -6.13
CA ILE A 55 12.23 4.55 -5.03
C ILE A 55 13.41 3.71 -5.54
N ALA A 56 14.48 3.62 -4.75
CA ALA A 56 15.56 2.70 -5.06
C ALA A 56 15.01 1.25 -5.06
N PRO A 57 15.34 0.41 -6.05
CA PRO A 57 14.85 -0.98 -6.09
C PRO A 57 15.22 -1.82 -4.86
N ALA A 58 16.28 -1.44 -4.15
CA ALA A 58 16.72 -2.08 -2.90
C ALA A 58 15.96 -1.60 -1.64
N ALA A 59 15.01 -0.67 -1.75
CA ALA A 59 14.21 -0.22 -0.62
C ALA A 59 13.11 -1.25 -0.31
N HIS A 60 13.48 -2.24 0.51
CA HIS A 60 12.66 -3.42 0.77
C HIS A 60 11.46 -3.19 1.68
N ASP A 61 11.53 -2.18 2.53
CA ASP A 61 10.50 -1.89 3.52
C ASP A 61 10.18 -0.40 3.49
N ALA A 62 8.98 -0.04 3.96
CA ALA A 62 8.50 1.32 3.97
C ALA A 62 7.76 1.59 5.27
N CYS A 63 8.30 2.46 6.12
CA CYS A 63 7.68 2.85 7.37
C CYS A 63 6.83 4.11 7.21
N LEU A 64 5.62 4.08 7.77
CA LEU A 64 4.82 5.28 7.97
C LEU A 64 5.26 5.99 9.25
N ILE A 65 5.70 7.23 9.13
CA ILE A 65 6.00 8.10 10.28
C ILE A 65 4.93 9.19 10.30
N TRP A 66 4.19 9.29 11.39
CA TRP A 66 3.17 10.31 11.59
C TRP A 66 3.36 10.99 12.96
N ARG A 67 2.84 12.22 13.07
CA ARG A 67 2.79 12.98 14.32
C ARG A 67 1.41 12.85 14.94
#